data_AF-Q24YW0-F1
#
_entry.id   AF-Q24YW0-F1
#
_cell.length_a   1.000
_cell.length_b   1.000
_cell.length_c   1.000
_cell.angle_alpha   90.00
_cell.angle_beta   90.00
_cell.angle_gamma   90.00
#
_symmetry.space_group_name_H-M   'P 1'
#
loop_
_entity.id
_entity.type
_entity.pdbx_description
1 polymer ?
#
loop_
_entity_poly.entity_id
_entity_poly.type
_entity_poly.pdbx_seq_one_letter_code
_entity_poly.pdbx_strand_id
1 'polypeptide(L)'
;MKIDVNKCIGCGLCAPYCPMGVLYKDGETMSIDHDECVECGICLNCAKCPKGAFYQDELSWPRILRAEFSNPLVPHASTGITGRGTEEMKSNDVTGRFKPGMFGLGIELGRPGIGTRLTEVEKVSMALAEYAEEFEPVNPVTQLMVDTQTGKFRDDALGEKVLSAIVEFTAPLEALPKVLERLRKLADEVDTVFSVSLISILDENGKSPVEDIAKQCGFPVADRTKINVGLGRIPAKGGN
;
A
#
# COMPACT_ATOMS: atom_id res chain seq x y z
N MET A 1 3.34 19.53 4.87
CA MET A 1 2.13 20.37 4.71
C MET A 1 2.11 21.45 5.77
N LYS A 2 1.73 22.70 5.47
CA LYS A 2 1.70 23.83 6.42
C LYS A 2 0.48 24.74 6.18
N ILE A 3 0.17 25.57 7.17
CA ILE A 3 -0.90 26.57 7.12
C ILE A 3 -0.30 27.95 7.42
N ASP A 4 -0.53 28.91 6.52
CA ASP A 4 -0.19 30.31 6.75
C ASP A 4 -1.16 30.93 7.75
N VAL A 5 -0.69 31.15 8.97
CA VAL A 5 -1.48 31.67 10.09
C VAL A 5 -2.04 33.07 9.83
N ASN A 6 -1.41 33.86 8.95
CA ASN A 6 -1.89 35.20 8.62
C ASN A 6 -3.06 35.17 7.62
N LYS A 7 -3.21 34.08 6.87
CA LYS A 7 -4.32 33.87 5.94
C LYS A 7 -5.45 33.04 6.55
N CYS A 8 -5.12 32.13 7.46
CA CYS A 8 -6.08 31.23 8.07
C CYS A 8 -7.05 32.00 8.97
N ILE A 9 -8.34 31.74 8.81
CA ILE A 9 -9.42 32.36 9.59
C ILE A 9 -10.14 31.36 10.52
N GLY A 10 -9.53 30.19 10.77
CA GLY A 10 -10.06 29.20 11.71
C GLY A 10 -11.45 28.64 11.40
N CYS A 11 -11.88 28.66 10.13
CA CYS A 11 -13.24 28.29 9.73
C CYS A 11 -13.53 26.77 9.80
N GLY A 12 -12.52 25.91 9.91
CA GLY A 12 -12.68 24.46 10.06
C GLY A 12 -13.12 23.69 8.81
N LEU A 13 -13.44 24.35 7.69
CA LEU A 13 -13.95 23.69 6.47
C LEU A 13 -13.00 22.64 5.86
N CYS A 14 -11.71 22.71 6.18
CA CYS A 14 -10.72 21.75 5.73
C CYS A 14 -10.72 20.43 6.51
N ALA A 15 -11.20 20.42 7.76
CA ALA A 15 -11.09 19.26 8.64
C ALA A 15 -11.80 18.01 8.07
N PRO A 16 -13.03 18.09 7.52
CA PRO A 16 -13.70 16.92 6.93
C PRO A 16 -13.00 16.32 5.70
N TYR A 17 -12.11 17.07 5.04
CA TYR A 17 -11.36 16.58 3.88
C TYR A 17 -10.11 15.79 4.27
N CYS A 18 -9.65 15.90 5.52
CA CYS A 18 -8.46 15.20 5.95
C CYS A 18 -8.80 13.73 6.26
N PRO A 19 -8.32 12.75 5.48
CA PRO A 19 -8.62 11.33 5.76
C PRO A 19 -8.03 10.88 7.09
N MET A 20 -6.94 11.51 7.53
CA MET A 20 -6.26 11.18 8.79
C MET A 20 -6.85 11.92 10.00
N GLY A 21 -7.79 12.85 9.81
CA GLY A 21 -8.37 13.63 10.91
C GLY A 21 -7.39 14.54 11.66
N VAL A 22 -6.24 14.88 11.07
CA VAL A 22 -5.13 15.59 11.77
C VAL A 22 -5.25 17.11 11.81
N LEU A 23 -6.34 17.66 11.26
CA LEU A 23 -6.58 19.10 11.24
C LEU A 23 -7.48 19.48 12.42
N TYR A 24 -6.99 20.34 13.29
CA TYR A 24 -7.73 20.80 14.47
C TYR A 24 -7.66 22.31 14.63
N LYS A 25 -8.61 22.88 15.37
CA LYS A 25 -8.62 24.31 15.64
C LYS A 25 -7.69 24.61 16.82
N ASP A 26 -6.84 25.62 16.65
CA ASP A 26 -5.88 26.07 17.66
C ASP A 26 -5.97 27.61 17.76
N GLY A 27 -6.65 28.07 18.80
CA GLY A 27 -7.02 29.48 18.94
C GLY A 27 -7.90 29.97 17.78
N GLU A 28 -7.41 30.98 17.05
CA GLU A 28 -8.13 31.60 15.92
C GLU A 28 -7.83 30.95 14.56
N THR A 29 -6.87 30.01 14.51
CA THR A 29 -6.45 29.36 13.26
C THR A 29 -6.65 27.85 13.33
N MET A 30 -6.32 27.17 12.23
CA MET A 30 -6.26 25.71 12.14
C MET A 30 -4.79 25.29 12.21
N SER A 31 -4.53 24.18 12.89
CA SER A 31 -3.22 23.54 13.04
C SER A 31 -3.25 22.12 12.47
N ILE A 32 -2.08 21.54 12.26
CA ILE A 32 -1.88 20.18 11.74
C ILE A 32 -1.11 19.36 12.76
N ASP A 33 -1.60 18.17 13.11
CA ASP A 33 -0.75 17.16 13.73
C ASP A 33 0.21 16.60 12.65
N HIS A 34 1.45 17.07 12.72
CA HIS A 34 2.46 16.69 11.74
C HIS A 34 2.97 15.26 11.91
N ASP A 35 2.88 14.67 13.11
CA ASP A 35 3.31 13.29 13.31
C ASP A 35 2.31 12.30 12.68
N GLU A 36 1.03 12.65 12.68
CA GLU A 36 -0.02 11.82 12.10
C GLU A 36 -0.34 12.17 10.63
N CYS A 37 0.12 13.31 10.14
CA CYS A 37 -0.09 13.76 8.76
C CYS A 37 0.68 12.91 7.73
N VAL A 38 -0.03 12.27 6.81
CA VAL A 38 0.57 11.42 5.76
C VAL A 38 0.91 12.18 4.46
N GLU A 39 0.97 13.51 4.48
CA GLU A 39 1.35 14.34 3.32
C GLU A 39 0.54 14.08 2.02
N CYS A 40 -0.71 13.61 2.13
CA CYS A 40 -1.57 13.25 0.99
C CYS A 40 -1.98 14.42 0.07
N GLY A 41 -1.77 15.67 0.51
CA GLY A 41 -2.08 16.87 -0.28
C GLY A 41 -3.56 17.22 -0.42
N ILE A 42 -4.50 16.43 0.11
CA ILE A 42 -5.95 16.65 -0.05
C ILE A 42 -6.41 17.99 0.52
N CYS A 43 -5.86 18.41 1.66
CA CYS A 43 -6.17 19.73 2.25
C CYS A 43 -5.74 20.91 1.36
N LEU A 44 -4.64 20.76 0.61
CA LEU A 44 -4.17 21.76 -0.34
C LEU A 44 -5.00 21.73 -1.64
N ASN A 45 -5.23 20.54 -2.19
CA ASN A 45 -5.77 20.36 -3.54
C ASN A 45 -7.30 20.29 -3.61
N CYS A 46 -7.96 19.84 -2.54
CA CYS A 46 -9.39 19.49 -2.57
C CYS A 46 -10.24 20.28 -1.57
N ALA A 47 -9.68 20.71 -0.43
CA ALA A 47 -10.46 21.35 0.63
C ALA A 47 -10.96 22.77 0.29
N LYS A 48 -10.51 23.35 -0.83
CA LYS A 48 -10.93 24.68 -1.34
C LYS A 48 -10.90 25.76 -0.25
N CYS A 49 -9.77 25.89 0.44
CA CYS A 49 -9.60 26.91 1.47
C CYS A 49 -9.91 28.30 0.89
N PRO A 50 -10.89 29.05 1.44
CA PRO A 50 -11.32 30.34 0.87
C PRO A 50 -10.25 31.42 0.93
N LYS A 51 -9.19 31.20 1.72
CA LYS A 51 -8.06 32.13 1.88
C LYS A 51 -6.76 31.59 1.27
N GLY A 52 -6.77 30.39 0.69
CA GLY A 52 -5.56 29.76 0.14
C GLY A 52 -4.42 29.66 1.17
N ALA A 53 -4.75 29.27 2.40
CA ALA A 53 -3.79 29.27 3.51
C ALA A 53 -2.87 28.05 3.52
N PHE A 54 -3.22 26.96 2.84
CA PHE A 54 -2.37 25.76 2.77
C PHE A 54 -1.21 25.95 1.78
N TYR A 55 -0.05 25.41 2.15
CA TYR A 55 1.11 25.27 1.27
C TYR A 55 1.96 24.07 1.70
N GLN A 56 2.85 23.61 0.84
CA GLN A 56 3.75 22.49 1.12
C GLN A 56 5.16 22.87 0.69
N ASP A 57 6.10 22.75 1.63
CA ASP A 57 7.53 22.88 1.33
C ASP A 57 8.03 21.61 0.63
N GLU A 58 9.22 21.67 0.05
CA GLU A 58 9.91 20.49 -0.46
C GLU A 58 10.10 19.45 0.65
N LEU A 59 9.67 18.22 0.38
CA LEU A 59 9.83 17.11 1.31
C LEU A 59 11.15 16.39 1.00
N SER A 60 11.98 16.22 2.01
CA SER A 60 13.20 15.43 1.94
C SER A 60 13.00 14.04 2.55
N TRP A 61 13.95 13.15 2.28
CA TRP A 61 14.03 11.86 2.96
C TRP A 61 14.16 12.03 4.48
N PRO A 62 13.49 11.21 5.31
CA PRO A 62 12.53 10.14 4.97
C PRO A 62 11.08 10.64 4.79
N ARG A 63 10.77 11.89 5.14
CA ARG A 63 9.43 12.45 5.14
C ARG A 63 8.72 12.41 3.78
N ILE A 64 9.47 12.47 2.68
CA ILE A 64 8.94 12.32 1.30
C ILE A 64 8.15 11.02 1.12
N LEU A 65 8.52 9.93 1.82
CA LEU A 65 7.80 8.65 1.77
C LEU A 65 6.31 8.80 2.09
N ARG A 66 5.97 9.68 3.03
CA ARG A 66 4.57 9.96 3.37
C ARG A 66 3.80 10.38 2.12
N ALA A 67 4.35 11.29 1.33
CA ALA A 67 3.72 11.75 0.10
C ALA A 67 3.72 10.67 -0.99
N GLU A 68 4.82 9.95 -1.20
CA GLU A 68 4.89 8.91 -2.25
C GLU A 68 3.84 7.80 -2.03
N PHE A 69 3.66 7.33 -0.80
CA PHE A 69 2.66 6.30 -0.48
C PHE A 69 1.22 6.83 -0.35
N SER A 70 1.02 8.15 -0.22
CA SER A 70 -0.29 8.72 0.14
C SER A 70 -0.90 9.62 -0.92
N ASN A 71 -0.09 10.28 -1.74
CA ASN A 71 -0.51 11.24 -2.74
C ASN A 71 -0.40 10.60 -4.14
N PRO A 72 -1.53 10.38 -4.85
CA PRO A 72 -1.51 9.75 -6.18
C PRO A 72 -0.79 10.57 -7.26
N LEU A 73 -0.47 11.84 -6.98
CA LEU A 73 0.26 12.72 -7.91
C LEU A 73 1.78 12.68 -7.71
N VAL A 74 2.28 11.98 -6.69
CA VAL A 74 3.70 11.87 -6.38
C VAL A 74 4.17 10.46 -6.73
N PRO A 75 5.07 10.29 -7.72
CA PRO A 75 5.65 8.98 -8.02
C PRO A 75 6.67 8.59 -6.96
N HIS A 76 6.88 7.29 -6.78
CA HIS A 76 8.00 6.78 -5.99
C HIS A 76 9.32 7.01 -6.73
N ALA A 77 10.29 7.67 -6.10
CA ALA A 77 11.58 7.97 -6.74
C ALA A 77 12.36 6.71 -7.16
N SER A 78 12.20 5.60 -6.44
CA SER A 78 12.91 4.34 -6.68
C SER A 78 12.36 3.54 -7.87
N THR A 79 11.05 3.58 -8.10
CA THR A 79 10.38 2.73 -9.11
C THR A 79 9.83 3.53 -10.30
N GLY A 80 9.64 4.85 -10.13
CA GLY A 80 8.92 5.69 -11.10
C GLY A 80 7.43 5.39 -11.20
N ILE A 81 6.90 4.44 -10.41
CA ILE A 81 5.49 4.06 -10.40
C ILE A 81 4.70 5.07 -9.56
N THR A 82 3.50 5.39 -10.04
CA THR A 82 2.49 6.10 -9.25
C THR A 82 1.56 5.07 -8.60
N GLY A 83 1.33 5.16 -7.29
CA GLY A 83 0.52 4.19 -6.55
C GLY A 83 1.31 3.44 -5.48
N ARG A 84 0.64 2.55 -4.74
CA ARG A 84 1.16 1.92 -3.50
C ARG A 84 1.60 0.47 -3.68
N GLY A 85 1.35 -0.06 -4.87
CA GLY A 85 1.71 -1.39 -5.35
C GLY A 85 2.00 -1.29 -6.84
N THR A 86 2.26 -2.41 -7.47
CA THR A 86 2.52 -2.50 -8.92
C THR A 86 1.21 -2.77 -9.68
N GLU A 87 1.31 -3.15 -10.96
CA GLU A 87 0.15 -3.62 -11.75
C GLU A 87 -0.02 -5.15 -11.66
N GLU A 88 0.57 -5.79 -10.63
CA GLU A 88 1.05 -7.19 -10.58
C GLU A 88 0.24 -8.18 -11.43
N MET A 89 -1.03 -8.36 -11.07
CA MET A 89 -1.87 -9.43 -11.60
C MET A 89 -2.54 -9.05 -12.92
N LYS A 90 -2.67 -7.74 -13.18
CA LYS A 90 -3.41 -7.22 -14.34
C LYS A 90 -2.64 -7.38 -15.64
N SER A 91 -1.33 -7.64 -15.56
CA SER A 91 -0.43 -7.79 -16.70
C SER A 91 0.30 -9.14 -16.72
N ASN A 92 -0.22 -10.16 -16.01
CA ASN A 92 0.44 -11.48 -15.96
C ASN A 92 0.60 -12.14 -17.34
N ASP A 93 -0.30 -11.83 -18.28
CA ASP A 93 -0.27 -12.24 -19.68
C ASP A 93 0.93 -11.73 -20.47
N VAL A 94 1.54 -10.62 -20.04
CA VAL A 94 2.76 -10.06 -20.66
C VAL A 94 3.99 -10.13 -19.76
N THR A 95 3.83 -10.40 -18.46
CA THR A 95 4.94 -10.48 -17.51
C THR A 95 5.32 -11.92 -17.15
N GLY A 96 4.37 -12.86 -17.14
CA GLY A 96 4.59 -14.24 -16.72
C GLY A 96 5.01 -14.38 -15.26
N ARG A 97 4.70 -13.37 -14.42
CA ARG A 97 5.13 -13.26 -13.03
C ARG A 97 4.58 -14.38 -12.15
N PHE A 98 3.29 -14.66 -12.26
CA PHE A 98 2.63 -15.76 -11.57
C PHE A 98 2.68 -17.01 -12.44
N LYS A 99 3.05 -18.14 -11.82
CA LYS A 99 3.23 -19.44 -12.49
C LYS A 99 2.23 -20.47 -11.94
N PRO A 100 1.89 -21.53 -12.71
CA PRO A 100 1.11 -22.65 -12.18
C PRO A 100 1.78 -23.25 -10.93
N GLY A 101 0.99 -23.60 -9.92
CA GLY A 101 1.49 -24.13 -8.64
C GLY A 101 1.98 -23.06 -7.65
N MET A 102 1.97 -21.78 -8.03
CA MET A 102 2.26 -20.65 -7.14
C MET A 102 1.00 -19.83 -6.88
N PHE A 103 0.99 -19.10 -5.77
CA PHE A 103 0.07 -17.99 -5.56
C PHE A 103 0.83 -16.68 -5.41
N GLY A 104 0.17 -15.59 -5.75
CA GLY A 104 0.57 -14.24 -5.38
C GLY A 104 -0.21 -13.76 -4.17
N LEU A 105 0.42 -12.92 -3.38
CA LEU A 105 -0.18 -12.28 -2.22
C LEU A 105 0.03 -10.77 -2.32
N GLY A 106 -1.04 -10.00 -2.10
CA GLY A 106 -0.97 -8.57 -1.84
C GLY A 106 -1.60 -8.27 -0.48
N ILE A 107 -0.83 -7.69 0.43
CA ILE A 107 -1.30 -7.32 1.78
C ILE A 107 -1.23 -5.82 1.89
N GLU A 108 -2.39 -5.17 1.93
CA GLU A 108 -2.45 -3.74 2.02
C GLU A 108 -2.81 -3.29 3.42
N LEU A 109 -1.90 -2.56 4.05
CA LEU A 109 -2.03 -2.01 5.39
C LEU A 109 -2.53 -0.57 5.32
N GLY A 110 -3.41 -0.16 6.23
CA GLY A 110 -3.85 1.23 6.42
C GLY A 110 -5.16 1.67 5.72
N ARG A 111 -5.69 0.86 4.78
CA ARG A 111 -7.05 1.10 4.23
C ARG A 111 -8.13 0.82 5.28
N PRO A 112 -9.30 1.50 5.23
CA PRO A 112 -9.78 2.45 4.23
C PRO A 112 -9.46 3.93 4.55
N GLY A 113 -8.34 4.22 5.22
CA GLY A 113 -7.96 5.59 5.57
C GLY A 113 -7.51 5.78 7.02
N ILE A 114 -7.24 4.69 7.74
CA ILE A 114 -6.70 4.75 9.10
C ILE A 114 -5.18 5.02 9.10
N GLY A 115 -4.52 4.76 7.96
CA GLY A 115 -3.07 4.84 7.81
C GLY A 115 -2.33 3.69 8.48
N THR A 116 -1.02 3.64 8.23
CA THR A 116 -0.10 2.69 8.88
C THR A 116 1.26 3.34 9.04
N ARG A 117 2.01 2.94 10.07
CA ARG A 117 3.45 3.25 10.14
C ARG A 117 4.24 2.17 9.42
N LEU A 118 5.41 2.55 8.88
CA LEU A 118 6.27 1.60 8.18
C LEU A 118 6.84 0.51 9.11
N THR A 119 6.88 0.75 10.43
CA THR A 119 7.11 -0.31 11.43
C THR A 119 6.13 -1.47 11.33
N GLU A 120 4.84 -1.21 11.11
CA GLU A 120 3.82 -2.26 11.01
C GLU A 120 3.93 -3.01 9.67
N VAL A 121 4.32 -2.29 8.61
CA VAL A 121 4.57 -2.90 7.28
C VAL A 121 5.79 -3.81 7.34
N GLU A 122 6.87 -3.39 8.00
CA GLU A 122 8.06 -4.22 8.24
C GLU A 122 7.68 -5.45 9.08
N LYS A 123 6.93 -5.29 10.17
CA LYS A 123 6.49 -6.41 11.03
C LYS A 123 5.77 -7.49 10.21
N VAL A 124 4.82 -7.10 9.36
CA VAL A 124 4.12 -8.04 8.47
C VAL A 124 5.05 -8.66 7.44
N SER A 125 5.93 -7.86 6.82
CA SER A 125 6.91 -8.35 5.83
C SER A 125 7.84 -9.40 6.43
N MET A 126 8.45 -9.11 7.58
CA MET A 126 9.36 -10.02 8.26
C MET A 126 8.67 -11.30 8.73
N ALA A 127 7.44 -11.19 9.23
CA ALA A 127 6.68 -12.34 9.69
C ALA A 127 6.24 -13.30 8.58
N LEU A 128 6.28 -12.86 7.32
CA LEU A 128 5.87 -13.66 6.17
C LEU A 128 7.02 -14.01 5.22
N ALA A 129 8.21 -13.45 5.44
CA ALA A 129 9.38 -13.65 4.59
C ALA A 129 9.76 -15.14 4.46
N GLU A 130 9.56 -15.96 5.50
CA GLU A 130 9.84 -17.41 5.46
C GLU A 130 8.96 -18.19 4.46
N TYR A 131 7.82 -17.64 4.04
CA TYR A 131 6.92 -18.25 3.06
C TYR A 131 7.12 -17.68 1.66
N ALA A 132 7.76 -16.52 1.54
CA ALA A 132 7.93 -15.83 0.28
C ALA A 132 9.01 -16.53 -0.56
N GLU A 133 8.65 -16.89 -1.79
CA GLU A 133 9.63 -17.25 -2.81
C GLU A 133 10.36 -15.99 -3.30
N GLU A 134 9.60 -14.92 -3.55
CA GLU A 134 10.13 -13.64 -4.02
C GLU A 134 9.17 -12.50 -3.66
N PHE A 135 9.67 -11.49 -2.94
CA PHE A 135 9.01 -10.20 -2.82
C PHE A 135 9.08 -9.46 -4.16
N GLU A 136 7.98 -8.81 -4.55
CA GLU A 136 7.87 -8.19 -5.87
C GLU A 136 8.98 -7.14 -6.09
N PRO A 137 9.93 -7.36 -7.03
CA PRO A 137 11.12 -6.51 -7.12
C PRO A 137 10.82 -5.06 -7.47
N VAL A 138 9.77 -4.77 -8.25
CA VAL A 138 9.41 -3.40 -8.61
C VAL A 138 8.37 -2.77 -7.68
N ASN A 139 8.01 -3.42 -6.57
CA ASN A 139 7.08 -2.88 -5.60
C ASN A 139 7.76 -1.81 -4.71
N PRO A 140 7.13 -0.64 -4.47
CA PRO A 140 7.71 0.41 -3.64
C PRO A 140 8.07 0.00 -2.21
N VAL A 141 7.30 -0.89 -1.58
CA VAL A 141 7.59 -1.46 -0.25
C VAL A 141 8.83 -2.34 -0.30
N THR A 142 8.98 -3.18 -1.33
CA THR A 142 10.20 -3.99 -1.51
C THR A 142 11.45 -3.13 -1.64
N GLN A 143 11.34 -1.95 -2.25
CA GLN A 143 12.46 -0.99 -2.36
C GLN A 143 12.92 -0.39 -1.01
N LEU A 144 12.12 -0.54 0.05
CA LEU A 144 12.51 -0.15 1.41
C LEU A 144 13.26 -1.27 2.15
N MET A 145 13.24 -2.50 1.64
CA MET A 145 13.91 -3.65 2.24
C MET A 145 15.42 -3.55 2.05
N VAL A 146 16.17 -3.57 3.15
CA VAL A 146 17.63 -3.74 3.13
C VAL A 146 18.02 -5.20 2.95
N ASP A 147 17.10 -6.11 3.28
CA ASP A 147 17.23 -7.55 3.07
C ASP A 147 15.86 -8.15 2.73
N THR A 148 15.71 -8.55 1.48
CA THR A 148 14.48 -9.16 0.97
C THR A 148 14.27 -10.59 1.46
N GLN A 149 15.32 -11.29 1.92
CA GLN A 149 15.15 -12.64 2.49
C GLN A 149 14.51 -12.61 3.88
N THR A 150 14.72 -11.51 4.61
CA THR A 150 14.14 -11.33 5.96
C THR A 150 12.97 -10.36 5.97
N GLY A 151 12.71 -9.64 4.88
CA GLY A 151 11.69 -8.59 4.81
C GLY A 151 12.03 -7.36 5.66
N LYS A 152 13.29 -7.22 6.10
CA LYS A 152 13.76 -6.15 6.98
C LYS A 152 13.92 -4.85 6.20
N PHE A 153 13.38 -3.75 6.74
CA PHE A 153 13.44 -2.44 6.11
C PHE A 153 14.65 -1.65 6.63
N ARG A 154 14.97 -0.57 5.92
CA ARG A 154 15.89 0.45 6.41
C ARG A 154 15.29 1.16 7.63
N ASP A 155 16.08 1.25 8.71
CA ASP A 155 15.61 1.75 10.00
C ASP A 155 15.19 3.24 9.96
N ASP A 156 15.79 4.04 9.08
CA ASP A 156 15.51 5.47 8.94
C ASP A 156 14.15 5.78 8.28
N ALA A 157 13.46 4.78 7.73
CA ALA A 157 12.10 4.93 7.17
C ALA A 157 11.00 4.55 8.18
N LEU A 158 11.30 3.74 9.20
CA LEU A 158 10.30 3.03 10.00
C LEU A 158 9.28 3.96 10.70
N GLY A 159 9.73 5.13 11.16
CA GLY A 159 8.88 6.09 11.88
C GLY A 159 7.83 6.80 11.01
N GLU A 160 7.95 6.73 9.68
CA GLU A 160 7.05 7.44 8.77
C GLU A 160 5.66 6.78 8.74
N LYS A 161 4.62 7.62 8.80
CA LYS A 161 3.22 7.22 8.66
C LYS A 161 2.75 7.47 7.23
N VAL A 162 2.16 6.46 6.61
CA VAL A 162 1.62 6.50 5.24
C VAL A 162 0.13 6.18 5.22
N LEU A 163 -0.57 6.59 4.17
CA LEU A 163 -2.01 6.30 4.03
C LEU A 163 -2.28 4.80 3.82
N SER A 164 -1.52 4.17 2.91
CA SER A 164 -1.46 2.71 2.79
C SER A 164 -0.15 2.27 2.14
N ALA A 165 0.22 1.01 2.36
CA ALA A 165 1.36 0.36 1.73
C ALA A 165 0.99 -1.10 1.43
N ILE A 166 1.44 -1.62 0.28
CA ILE A 166 1.09 -2.98 -0.16
C ILE A 166 2.35 -3.83 -0.19
N VAL A 167 2.40 -4.84 0.68
CA VAL A 167 3.42 -5.89 0.65
C VAL A 167 3.00 -6.91 -0.39
N GLU A 168 3.87 -7.21 -1.34
CA GLU A 168 3.61 -8.15 -2.43
C GLU A 168 4.68 -9.21 -2.53
N PHE A 169 4.28 -10.48 -2.60
CA PHE A 169 5.20 -11.58 -2.88
C PHE A 169 4.50 -12.76 -3.58
N THR A 170 5.30 -13.66 -4.13
CA THR A 170 4.84 -14.98 -4.59
C THR A 170 5.30 -16.08 -3.66
N ALA A 171 4.54 -17.16 -3.58
CA ALA A 171 4.86 -18.32 -2.76
C ALA A 171 4.24 -19.61 -3.36
N PRO A 172 4.78 -20.79 -3.02
CA PRO A 172 4.18 -22.07 -3.43
C PRO A 172 2.77 -22.25 -2.88
N LEU A 173 1.85 -22.81 -3.69
CA LEU A 173 0.43 -22.94 -3.33
C LEU A 173 0.22 -23.74 -2.03
N GLU A 174 1.06 -24.73 -1.76
CA GLU A 174 1.07 -25.54 -0.54
C GLU A 174 1.35 -24.74 0.74
N ALA A 175 1.98 -23.56 0.64
CA ALA A 175 2.25 -22.69 1.78
C ALA A 175 1.01 -21.86 2.18
N LEU A 176 0.02 -21.72 1.29
CA LEU A 176 -1.12 -20.82 1.50
C LEU A 176 -1.88 -21.06 2.81
N PRO A 177 -2.21 -22.30 3.24
CA PRO A 177 -2.88 -22.52 4.52
C PRO A 177 -2.10 -21.96 5.72
N LYS A 178 -0.76 -22.11 5.73
CA LYS A 178 0.11 -21.60 6.80
C LYS A 178 0.20 -20.08 6.76
N VAL A 179 0.32 -19.51 5.56
CA VAL A 179 0.33 -18.05 5.37
C VAL A 179 -0.97 -17.42 5.88
N LEU A 180 -2.13 -18.01 5.55
CA LEU A 180 -3.43 -17.54 6.02
C LEU A 180 -3.57 -17.67 7.56
N GLU A 181 -3.07 -18.75 8.16
CA GLU A 181 -3.02 -18.86 9.62
C GLU A 181 -2.13 -17.79 10.25
N ARG A 182 -0.94 -17.52 9.67
CA ARG A 182 -0.02 -16.50 10.17
C ARG A 182 -0.63 -15.11 10.04
N LEU A 183 -1.28 -14.79 8.92
CA LEU A 183 -2.03 -13.55 8.73
C LEU A 183 -3.13 -13.37 9.76
N ARG A 184 -3.86 -14.43 10.13
CA ARG A 184 -4.87 -14.36 11.19
C ARG A 184 -4.27 -13.92 12.53
N LYS A 185 -3.12 -14.48 12.91
CA LYS A 185 -2.41 -14.09 14.15
C LYS A 185 -1.88 -12.66 14.05
N LEU A 186 -1.30 -12.31 12.90
CA LEU A 186 -0.78 -10.96 12.66
C LEU A 186 -1.86 -9.88 12.76
N ALA A 187 -3.11 -10.20 12.41
CA ALA A 187 -4.23 -9.27 12.57
C ALA A 187 -4.44 -8.81 14.03
N ASP A 188 -4.05 -9.63 15.01
CA ASP A 188 -4.10 -9.31 16.44
C ASP A 188 -2.78 -8.66 16.96
N GLU A 189 -1.70 -8.71 16.17
CA GLU A 189 -0.34 -8.23 16.56
C GLU A 189 0.01 -6.84 16.00
N VAL A 190 -0.72 -6.36 14.99
CA VAL A 190 -0.47 -5.07 14.32
C VAL A 190 -1.31 -3.93 14.88
N ASP A 191 -0.75 -2.72 14.88
CA ASP A 191 -1.47 -1.48 15.21
C ASP A 191 -1.98 -0.77 13.96
N THR A 192 -2.65 -1.54 13.10
CA THR A 192 -3.32 -1.08 11.88
C THR A 192 -4.33 -2.15 11.45
N VAL A 193 -4.95 -1.98 10.31
CA VAL A 193 -5.74 -3.02 9.66
C VAL A 193 -5.14 -3.30 8.30
N PHE A 194 -5.36 -4.51 7.81
CA PHE A 194 -4.95 -4.87 6.48
C PHE A 194 -6.01 -5.69 5.74
N SER A 195 -5.98 -5.57 4.43
CA SER A 195 -6.75 -6.40 3.51
C SER A 195 -5.82 -7.29 2.71
N VAL A 196 -6.25 -8.53 2.47
CA VAL A 196 -5.46 -9.55 1.76
C VAL A 196 -6.07 -9.81 0.39
N SER A 197 -5.23 -9.76 -0.64
CA SER A 197 -5.54 -10.16 -2.01
C SER A 197 -4.77 -11.43 -2.35
N LEU A 198 -5.47 -12.45 -2.82
CA LEU A 198 -4.87 -13.69 -3.31
C LEU A 198 -4.92 -13.71 -4.83
N ILE A 199 -3.80 -14.05 -5.46
CA ILE A 199 -3.64 -14.11 -6.91
C ILE A 199 -3.28 -15.54 -7.32
N SER A 200 -3.93 -16.05 -8.37
CA SER A 200 -3.63 -17.38 -8.91
C SER A 200 -3.93 -17.43 -10.40
N ILE A 201 -3.26 -18.34 -11.11
CA ILE A 201 -3.74 -18.78 -12.42
C ILE A 201 -4.96 -19.68 -12.21
N LEU A 202 -6.00 -19.49 -13.03
CA LEU A 202 -7.19 -20.35 -13.03
C LEU A 202 -6.85 -21.72 -13.60
N ASP A 203 -7.48 -22.77 -13.08
CA ASP A 203 -7.36 -24.11 -13.63
C ASP A 203 -8.10 -24.25 -14.99
N GLU A 204 -8.04 -25.45 -15.57
CA GLU A 204 -8.68 -25.77 -16.86
C GLU A 204 -10.21 -25.59 -16.87
N ASN A 205 -10.84 -25.57 -15.69
CA ASN A 205 -12.28 -25.35 -15.51
C ASN A 205 -12.61 -23.89 -15.17
N GLY A 206 -11.60 -23.00 -15.18
CA GLY A 206 -11.75 -21.59 -14.84
C GLY A 206 -11.87 -21.33 -13.33
N LYS A 207 -11.47 -22.29 -12.49
CA LYS A 207 -11.55 -22.17 -11.02
C LYS A 207 -10.24 -21.67 -10.43
N SER A 208 -10.34 -20.81 -9.42
CA SER A 208 -9.18 -20.33 -8.67
C SER A 208 -8.82 -21.31 -7.54
N PRO A 209 -7.61 -21.89 -7.51
CA PRO A 209 -7.22 -22.80 -6.43
C PRO A 209 -7.10 -22.10 -5.07
N VAL A 210 -6.75 -20.80 -5.05
CA VAL A 210 -6.61 -20.03 -3.80
C VAL A 210 -7.96 -19.75 -3.14
N GLU A 211 -9.04 -19.70 -3.92
CA GLU A 211 -10.41 -19.51 -3.40
C GLU A 211 -10.86 -20.71 -2.56
N ASP A 212 -10.66 -21.94 -3.06
CA ASP A 212 -11.01 -23.15 -2.33
C ASP A 212 -10.22 -23.27 -1.03
N ILE A 213 -8.91 -23.04 -1.10
CA ILE A 213 -8.03 -23.13 0.06
C ILE A 213 -8.43 -22.07 1.10
N ALA A 214 -8.67 -20.83 0.69
CA ALA A 214 -9.11 -19.77 1.60
C ALA A 214 -10.42 -20.12 2.31
N LYS A 215 -11.42 -20.64 1.57
CA LYS A 215 -12.70 -21.09 2.14
C LYS A 215 -12.51 -22.25 3.12
N GLN A 216 -11.68 -23.24 2.80
CA GLN A 216 -11.35 -24.35 3.71
C GLN A 216 -10.66 -23.87 4.98
N CYS A 217 -9.80 -22.84 4.88
CA CYS A 217 -9.18 -22.19 6.03
C CYS A 217 -10.15 -21.28 6.82
N GLY A 218 -11.42 -21.17 6.41
CA GLY A 218 -12.45 -20.38 7.08
C GLY A 218 -12.43 -18.88 6.76
N PHE A 219 -11.78 -18.48 5.67
CA PHE A 219 -11.80 -17.08 5.22
C PHE A 219 -12.98 -16.84 4.27
N PRO A 220 -13.73 -15.74 4.45
CA PRO A 220 -14.67 -15.30 3.43
C PRO A 220 -13.89 -14.86 2.20
N VAL A 221 -14.38 -15.22 1.02
CA VAL A 221 -13.84 -14.77 -0.27
C VAL A 221 -14.87 -13.88 -0.93
N ALA A 222 -14.43 -12.74 -1.46
CA ALA A 222 -15.32 -11.79 -2.13
C ALA A 222 -15.86 -12.37 -3.44
N ASP A 223 -17.14 -12.12 -3.73
CA ASP A 223 -17.79 -12.55 -4.99
C ASP A 223 -17.22 -11.85 -6.23
N ARG A 224 -16.46 -10.76 -6.04
CA ARG A 224 -15.91 -9.94 -7.12
C ARG A 224 -14.40 -10.08 -7.15
N THR A 225 -13.89 -10.47 -8.30
CA THR A 225 -12.45 -10.57 -8.57
C THR A 225 -12.07 -9.79 -9.83
N LYS A 226 -10.78 -9.53 -9.99
CA LYS A 226 -10.21 -9.00 -11.24
C LYS A 226 -9.68 -10.17 -12.04
N ILE A 227 -10.16 -10.33 -13.27
CA ILE A 227 -9.70 -11.38 -14.18
C ILE A 227 -8.82 -10.76 -15.25
N ASN A 228 -7.56 -11.19 -15.32
CA ASN A 228 -6.74 -11.03 -16.50
C ASN A 228 -7.18 -12.09 -17.53
N VAL A 229 -7.67 -11.64 -18.68
CA VAL A 229 -8.23 -12.49 -19.75
C VAL A 229 -7.19 -13.01 -20.74
N GLY A 230 -5.90 -12.68 -20.58
CA GLY A 230 -4.83 -13.23 -21.41
C GLY A 230 -4.70 -12.63 -22.80
N LEU A 231 -5.17 -11.39 -23.01
CA LEU A 231 -5.21 -10.76 -24.34
C LEU A 231 -3.97 -9.89 -24.67
N GLY A 232 -3.15 -9.58 -23.67
CA GLY A 232 -1.91 -8.84 -23.83
C GLY A 232 -0.88 -9.64 -24.61
N ARG A 233 -0.02 -8.91 -25.33
CA ARG A 233 1.07 -9.47 -26.12
C ARG A 233 2.34 -8.74 -25.77
N ILE A 234 3.41 -9.49 -25.51
CA ILE A 234 4.75 -8.89 -25.38
C ILE A 234 5.11 -8.33 -26.77
N PRO A 235 5.38 -7.02 -26.89
CA PRO A 235 5.86 -6.46 -28.14
C PRO A 235 7.11 -7.22 -28.58
N ALA A 236 7.18 -7.63 -29.85
CA ALA A 236 8.41 -8.21 -30.38
C ALA A 236 9.57 -7.25 -30.08
N LYS A 237 10.68 -7.76 -29.53
CA LYS A 237 11.85 -6.94 -29.16
C LYS A 237 12.19 -5.98 -30.31
N GLY A 238 11.98 -4.67 -30.10
CA GLY A 238 12.28 -3.60 -31.08
C GLY A 238 11.07 -2.81 -31.62
N GLY A 239 9.85 -3.02 -31.13
CA GLY A 239 8.72 -2.13 -31.45
C GLY A 239 8.63 -0.97 -30.47
N ASN A 240 8.82 0.27 -30.96
CA ASN A 240 8.52 1.51 -30.24
C ASN A 240 7.05 1.57 -29.79
#